data_AF-A0A8H5MNW5-F1
#
_entry.id   AF-A0A8H5MNW5-F1
#
_cell.length_a   1.000
_cell.length_b   1.000
_cell.length_c   1.000
_cell.angle_alpha   90.00
_cell.angle_beta   90.00
_cell.angle_gamma   90.00
#
_symmetry.space_group_name_H-M   'P 1'
#
loop_
_entity.id
_entity.type
_entity.pdbx_description
1 polymer ?
#
loop_
_entity_poly.entity_id
_entity_poly.type
_entity_poly.pdbx_seq_one_letter_code
_entity_poly.pdbx_strand_id
1 'polypeptide(L)'
;MESQRNNQKRKSRYRKRQQDKRRKNQARLQEELKWEEEEIRPIKDVLTKLQQSSQTDLAPLKSIEARNFKLWSTDHVKYCTVEAAPTKYIEFYHPKFRLFHMCPEGQVCGHIYAVSDDMCDIDPFVLPKNAGLKTIQIDGNDERHTFDAQFLDDNHLILHIPKDLVFYRQEMKPPPEAPDVFTYYGVCSDYYESLIRAKNRREEQTERRRSASPA
;
A
#
# COMPACT_ATOMS: atom_id res chain seq x y z
N MET A 1 17.52 54.55 -6.43
CA MET A 1 16.10 54.12 -6.64
C MET A 1 15.96 52.88 -7.53
N GLU A 2 16.72 52.73 -8.61
CA GLU A 2 16.57 51.61 -9.57
C GLU A 2 16.91 50.23 -8.98
N SER A 3 17.93 50.17 -8.11
CA SER A 3 18.33 48.96 -7.37
C SER A 3 17.21 48.40 -6.48
N GLN A 4 16.47 49.26 -5.77
CA GLN A 4 15.33 48.85 -4.93
C GLN A 4 14.19 48.27 -5.77
N ARG A 5 13.89 48.87 -6.92
CA ARG A 5 12.83 48.41 -7.85
C ARG A 5 13.16 47.04 -8.46
N ASN A 6 14.42 46.80 -8.81
CA ASN A 6 14.88 45.49 -9.31
C ASN A 6 14.86 44.41 -8.22
N ASN A 7 15.19 44.75 -6.98
CA ASN A 7 15.14 43.81 -5.86
C ASN A 7 13.69 43.42 -5.52
N GLN A 8 12.74 44.36 -5.57
CA GLN A 8 11.31 44.10 -5.40
C GLN A 8 10.75 43.16 -6.49
N LYS A 9 11.14 43.37 -7.76
CA LYS A 9 10.75 42.47 -8.87
C LYS A 9 11.29 41.05 -8.68
N ARG A 10 12.54 40.89 -8.21
CA ARG A 10 13.14 39.57 -7.92
C ARG A 10 12.39 38.85 -6.80
N LYS A 11 12.10 39.53 -5.68
CA LYS A 11 11.33 38.97 -4.56
C LYS A 11 9.92 38.54 -4.99
N SER A 12 9.24 39.35 -5.80
CA SER A 12 7.91 39.01 -6.35
C SER A 12 7.94 37.77 -7.23
N ARG A 13 8.90 37.68 -8.17
CA ARG A 13 9.08 36.49 -9.02
C ARG A 13 9.40 35.23 -8.22
N TYR A 14 10.24 35.33 -7.19
CA TYR A 14 10.55 34.20 -6.31
C TYR A 14 9.31 33.71 -5.56
N ARG A 15 8.53 34.62 -4.95
CA ARG A 15 7.26 34.27 -4.27
C ARG A 15 6.28 33.59 -5.22
N LYS A 16 6.10 34.12 -6.43
CA LYS A 16 5.24 33.50 -7.45
C LYS A 16 5.71 32.09 -7.81
N ARG A 17 7.01 31.88 -8.05
CA ARG A 17 7.56 30.54 -8.31
C ARG A 17 7.34 29.57 -7.15
N GLN A 18 7.49 30.01 -5.90
CA GLN A 18 7.23 29.16 -4.74
C GLN A 18 5.74 28.81 -4.60
N GLN A 19 4.85 29.76 -4.86
CA GLN A 19 3.41 29.52 -4.85
C GLN A 19 3.00 28.55 -5.97
N ASP A 20 3.53 28.72 -7.18
CA ASP A 20 3.27 27.82 -8.31
C ASP A 20 3.79 26.40 -8.04
N LYS A 21 4.98 26.26 -7.44
CA LYS A 21 5.52 24.97 -7.00
C LYS A 21 4.62 24.30 -5.95
N ARG A 22 4.20 25.04 -4.92
CA ARG A 22 3.29 24.53 -3.89
C ARG A 22 1.97 24.05 -4.48
N ARG A 23 1.36 24.84 -5.39
CA ARG A 23 0.12 24.45 -6.08
C ARG A 23 0.29 23.18 -6.90
N LYS A 24 1.40 23.06 -7.65
CA LYS A 24 1.70 21.85 -8.43
C LYS A 24 1.87 20.62 -7.54
N ASN A 25 2.65 20.73 -6.48
CA ASN A 25 2.87 19.63 -5.54
C ASN A 25 1.55 19.21 -4.86
N GLN A 26 0.72 20.17 -4.48
CA GLN A 26 -0.59 19.91 -3.88
C GLN A 26 -1.54 19.21 -4.87
N ALA A 27 -1.57 19.65 -6.14
CA ALA A 27 -2.39 19.02 -7.16
C ALA A 27 -1.93 17.57 -7.42
N ARG A 28 -0.62 17.33 -7.50
CA ARG A 28 -0.06 15.99 -7.66
C ARG A 28 -0.42 15.08 -6.48
N LEU A 29 -0.25 15.58 -5.25
CA LEU A 29 -0.63 14.85 -4.05
C LEU A 29 -2.12 14.48 -4.04
N GLN A 30 -3.00 15.39 -4.46
CA GLN A 30 -4.43 15.11 -4.55
C GLN A 30 -4.76 14.04 -5.60
N GLU A 31 -4.06 14.05 -6.73
CA GLU A 31 -4.21 13.04 -7.76
C GLU A 31 -3.74 11.66 -7.28
N GLU A 32 -2.58 11.58 -6.63
CA GLU A 32 -2.05 10.35 -6.02
C GLU A 32 -2.99 9.80 -4.93
N LEU A 33 -3.49 10.65 -4.03
CA LEU A 33 -4.46 10.25 -3.00
C LEU A 33 -5.76 9.72 -3.61
N LYS A 34 -6.24 10.35 -4.68
CA LYS A 34 -7.45 9.90 -5.37
C LYS A 34 -7.22 8.52 -6.01
N TRP A 35 -6.09 8.34 -6.68
CA TRP A 35 -5.71 7.07 -7.29
C TRP A 35 -5.62 5.95 -6.23
N GLU A 36 -4.96 6.22 -5.11
CA GLU A 36 -4.85 5.29 -3.99
C GLU A 36 -6.21 4.91 -3.40
N GLU A 37 -7.12 5.87 -3.21
CA GLU A 37 -8.47 5.58 -2.73
C GLU A 37 -9.28 4.72 -3.72
N GLU A 38 -9.11 4.93 -5.02
CA GLU A 38 -9.75 4.10 -6.06
C GLU A 38 -9.32 2.64 -5.99
N GLU A 39 -8.03 2.37 -5.73
CA GLU A 39 -7.47 1.03 -5.57
C GLU A 39 -7.78 0.39 -4.21
N ILE A 40 -7.95 1.21 -3.16
CA ILE A 40 -8.36 0.75 -1.82
C ILE A 40 -9.84 0.32 -1.81
N ARG A 41 -10.69 0.96 -2.61
CA ARG A 41 -12.15 0.79 -2.56
C ARG A 41 -12.61 -0.68 -2.68
N PRO A 42 -12.13 -1.50 -3.64
CA PRO A 42 -12.53 -2.91 -3.73
C PRO A 42 -12.22 -3.71 -2.45
N ILE A 43 -11.14 -3.36 -1.74
CA ILE A 43 -10.71 -4.04 -0.51
C ILE A 43 -11.65 -3.65 0.63
N LYS A 44 -12.02 -2.37 0.73
CA LYS A 44 -13.06 -1.89 1.66
C LYS A 44 -14.43 -2.53 1.38
N ASP A 45 -14.77 -2.78 0.12
CA ASP A 45 -16.00 -3.49 -0.25
C ASP A 45 -15.97 -4.96 0.24
N VAL A 46 -14.83 -5.64 0.14
CA VAL A 46 -14.64 -7.00 0.70
C VAL A 46 -14.78 -6.98 2.23
N LEU A 47 -14.10 -6.05 2.91
CA LEU A 47 -14.20 -5.89 4.36
C LEU A 47 -15.65 -5.65 4.81
N THR A 48 -16.36 -4.76 4.12
CA THR A 48 -17.77 -4.44 4.43
C THR A 48 -18.67 -5.68 4.30
N LYS A 49 -18.47 -6.49 3.25
CA LYS A 49 -19.22 -7.74 3.07
C LYS A 49 -18.95 -8.74 4.19
N LEU A 50 -17.69 -8.88 4.61
CA LEU A 50 -17.31 -9.75 5.73
C LEU A 50 -17.93 -9.27 7.05
N GLN A 51 -18.00 -7.96 7.29
CA GLN A 51 -18.66 -7.38 8.46
C GLN A 51 -20.18 -7.62 8.48
N GLN A 52 -20.81 -7.75 7.31
CA GLN A 52 -22.24 -7.99 7.18
C GLN A 52 -22.60 -9.49 7.21
N SER A 53 -21.64 -10.37 6.91
CA SER A 53 -21.83 -11.82 7.02
C SER A 53 -21.84 -12.29 8.47
N SER A 54 -22.76 -13.18 8.83
CA SER A 54 -22.68 -13.95 10.08
C SER A 54 -21.41 -14.81 10.06
N GLN A 55 -20.58 -14.70 11.11
CA GLN A 55 -19.21 -15.28 11.26
C GLN A 55 -19.06 -16.80 11.05
N THR A 56 -20.13 -17.53 10.71
CA THR A 56 -20.18 -18.99 10.67
C THR A 56 -19.54 -19.62 9.42
N ASP A 57 -19.37 -18.88 8.32
CA ASP A 57 -18.92 -19.43 7.01
C ASP A 57 -17.61 -18.80 6.51
N LEU A 58 -16.60 -18.67 7.38
CA LEU A 58 -15.29 -18.16 6.95
C LEU A 58 -14.54 -19.24 6.15
N ALA A 59 -14.22 -18.92 4.89
CA ALA A 59 -13.48 -19.81 4.01
C ALA A 59 -12.07 -20.08 4.57
N PRO A 60 -11.56 -21.32 4.47
CA PRO A 60 -10.18 -21.62 4.78
C PRO A 60 -9.23 -20.81 3.89
N LEU A 61 -8.17 -20.25 4.49
CA LEU A 61 -7.13 -19.57 3.74
C LEU A 61 -6.28 -20.60 2.99
N LYS A 62 -5.99 -20.33 1.72
CA LYS A 62 -4.96 -21.06 0.99
C LYS A 62 -3.58 -20.61 1.45
N SER A 63 -2.57 -21.40 1.08
CA SER A 63 -1.17 -21.03 1.29
C SER A 63 -0.87 -19.66 0.67
N ILE A 64 -0.14 -18.84 1.42
CA ILE A 64 0.38 -17.56 0.96
C ILE A 64 1.85 -17.62 0.57
N GLU A 65 2.47 -18.81 0.64
CA GLU A 65 3.86 -19.03 0.25
C GLU A 65 4.11 -18.60 -1.20
N ALA A 66 5.23 -17.93 -1.42
CA ALA A 66 5.63 -17.40 -2.74
C ALA A 66 4.65 -16.39 -3.35
N ARG A 67 3.76 -15.79 -2.54
CA ARG A 67 2.83 -14.76 -3.01
C ARG A 67 3.28 -13.39 -2.55
N ASN A 68 3.01 -12.39 -3.38
CA ASN A 68 3.19 -10.99 -3.02
C ASN A 68 1.88 -10.24 -3.20
N PHE A 69 1.67 -9.25 -2.34
CA PHE A 69 0.52 -8.38 -2.33
C PHE A 69 1.01 -6.96 -2.52
N LYS A 70 0.52 -6.31 -3.58
CA LYS A 70 0.72 -4.88 -3.76
C LYS A 70 -0.05 -4.14 -2.67
N LEU A 71 0.55 -3.09 -2.12
CA LEU A 71 0.01 -2.32 -1.00
C LEU A 71 -0.37 -0.90 -1.41
N TRP A 72 -1.49 -0.43 -0.87
CA TRP A 72 -2.03 0.90 -1.04
C TRP A 72 -2.28 1.56 0.31
N SER A 73 -1.95 2.84 0.45
CA SER A 73 -2.12 3.59 1.69
C SER A 73 -2.16 5.09 1.44
N THR A 74 -3.29 5.72 1.76
CA THR A 74 -3.44 7.18 1.76
C THR A 74 -2.59 7.84 2.85
N ASP A 75 -2.37 7.15 3.98
CA ASP A 75 -1.51 7.64 5.07
C ASP A 75 -0.07 7.76 4.57
N HIS A 76 0.42 6.71 3.90
CA HIS A 76 1.76 6.70 3.34
C HIS A 76 1.96 7.84 2.34
N VAL A 77 1.03 8.02 1.39
CA VAL A 77 1.09 9.09 0.38
C VAL A 77 1.14 10.48 1.02
N LYS A 78 0.44 10.66 2.13
CA LYS A 78 0.37 11.95 2.82
C LYS A 78 1.61 12.28 3.65
N TYR A 79 2.22 11.28 4.29
CA TYR A 79 3.24 11.51 5.33
C TYR A 79 4.63 10.97 4.97
N CYS A 80 4.76 10.09 3.99
CA CYS A 80 6.04 9.55 3.54
C CYS A 80 6.47 10.26 2.25
N THR A 81 7.37 11.24 2.39
CA THR A 81 7.78 12.12 1.28
C THR A 81 8.96 11.58 0.46
N VAL A 82 9.48 10.40 0.79
CA VAL A 82 10.60 9.77 0.05
C VAL A 82 10.02 9.03 -1.14
N GLU A 83 10.11 9.64 -2.33
CA GLU A 83 9.69 9.11 -3.65
C GLU A 83 10.48 7.87 -4.13
N ALA A 84 11.21 7.17 -3.25
CA ALA A 84 12.22 6.22 -3.69
C ALA A 84 11.75 4.75 -3.78
N ALA A 85 10.51 4.44 -3.35
CA ALA A 85 9.88 3.14 -3.65
C ALA A 85 8.86 3.29 -4.79
N PRO A 86 9.13 2.75 -5.99
CA PRO A 86 8.16 2.80 -7.08
C PRO A 86 6.91 1.94 -6.79
N THR A 87 7.01 0.94 -5.90
CA THR A 87 5.90 0.05 -5.56
C THR A 87 5.98 -0.36 -4.09
N LYS A 88 4.87 -0.22 -3.37
CA LYS A 88 4.71 -0.76 -2.00
C LYS A 88 4.14 -2.18 -2.10
N TYR A 89 4.75 -3.14 -1.43
CA TYR A 89 4.27 -4.53 -1.44
C TYR A 89 4.75 -5.30 -0.21
N ILE A 90 4.03 -6.37 0.12
CA ILE A 90 4.47 -7.41 1.05
C ILE A 90 4.68 -8.68 0.25
N GLU A 91 5.81 -9.35 0.44
CA GLU A 91 6.10 -10.65 -0.18
C GLU A 91 6.30 -11.71 0.88
N PHE A 92 5.78 -12.90 0.61
CA PHE A 92 5.94 -14.08 1.46
C PHE A 92 6.80 -15.10 0.73
N TYR A 93 7.80 -15.62 1.42
CA TYR A 93 8.79 -16.51 0.84
C TYR A 93 8.27 -17.91 0.60
N HIS A 94 8.83 -18.56 -0.41
CA HIS A 94 8.68 -20.00 -0.56
C HIS A 94 9.57 -20.69 0.49
N PRO A 95 9.09 -21.70 1.24
CA PRO A 95 9.91 -22.47 2.18
C PRO A 95 11.18 -23.10 1.58
N LYS A 96 11.24 -23.23 0.25
CA LYS A 96 12.37 -23.83 -0.48
C LYS A 96 13.42 -22.79 -0.90
N PHE A 97 13.17 -21.50 -0.69
CA PHE A 97 14.14 -20.45 -0.97
C PHE A 97 15.17 -20.40 0.18
N ARG A 98 16.26 -21.16 0.01
CA ARG A 98 17.27 -21.42 1.07
C ARG A 98 18.24 -20.27 1.37
N LEU A 99 18.06 -19.10 0.76
CA LEU A 99 19.09 -18.06 0.76
C LEU A 99 19.02 -17.10 1.96
N PHE A 100 17.86 -16.96 2.60
CA PHE A 100 17.65 -16.04 3.71
C PHE A 100 16.76 -16.73 4.73
N HIS A 101 17.30 -17.03 5.91
CA HIS A 101 16.61 -17.55 7.12
C HIS A 101 15.67 -18.75 6.88
N MET A 102 16.02 -19.93 7.40
CA MET A 102 15.15 -21.09 7.30
C MET A 102 13.83 -20.83 8.06
N CYS A 103 12.78 -20.52 7.31
CA CYS A 103 11.44 -20.45 7.87
C CYS A 103 11.03 -21.85 8.33
N PRO A 104 10.65 -22.06 9.60
CA PRO A 104 10.23 -23.36 10.09
C PRO A 104 9.06 -23.94 9.30
N GLU A 105 8.94 -25.27 9.27
CA GLU A 105 7.85 -25.94 8.56
C GLU A 105 6.49 -25.52 9.13
N GLY A 106 5.55 -25.17 8.24
CA GLY A 106 4.22 -24.69 8.61
C GLY A 106 4.16 -23.22 9.03
N GLN A 107 5.27 -22.48 8.92
CA GLN A 107 5.34 -21.05 9.17
C GLN A 107 5.63 -20.28 7.89
N VAL A 108 5.27 -19.00 7.90
CA VAL A 108 5.47 -18.07 6.81
C VAL A 108 6.41 -16.97 7.27
N CYS A 109 7.32 -16.59 6.38
CA CYS A 109 8.26 -15.49 6.53
C CYS A 109 8.19 -14.64 5.25
N GLY A 110 8.71 -13.42 5.30
CA GLY A 110 8.55 -12.50 4.18
C GLY A 110 9.18 -11.15 4.45
N HIS A 111 8.98 -10.20 3.55
CA HIS A 111 9.46 -8.83 3.69
C HIS A 111 8.35 -7.85 3.30
N ILE A 112 8.36 -6.67 3.91
CA ILE A 112 7.51 -5.55 3.54
C ILE A 112 8.37 -4.46 2.93
N TYR A 113 8.02 -4.04 1.73
CA TYR A 113 8.61 -2.92 1.01
C TYR A 113 7.61 -1.77 0.96
N ALA A 114 7.95 -0.64 1.57
CA ALA A 114 7.14 0.57 1.49
C ALA A 114 7.96 1.83 1.19
N VAL A 115 9.28 1.77 1.35
CA VAL A 115 10.25 2.83 1.04
C VAL A 115 11.34 2.27 0.10
N SER A 116 12.39 3.03 -0.21
CA SER A 116 13.46 2.59 -1.14
C SER A 116 14.14 1.26 -0.81
N ASP A 117 13.89 0.72 0.38
CA ASP A 117 14.46 -0.52 0.88
C ASP A 117 13.39 -1.36 1.59
N ASP A 118 13.79 -2.54 2.06
CA ASP A 118 13.00 -3.38 2.96
C ASP A 118 12.64 -2.61 4.25
N MET A 119 11.34 -2.34 4.44
CA MET A 119 10.85 -1.67 5.65
C MET A 119 10.88 -2.61 6.85
N CYS A 120 10.56 -3.90 6.63
CA CYS A 120 10.43 -4.89 7.69
C CYS A 120 10.72 -6.29 7.16
N ASP A 121 11.60 -6.99 7.85
CA ASP A 121 11.74 -8.45 7.75
C ASP A 121 10.66 -9.07 8.62
N ILE A 122 9.86 -9.99 8.08
CA ILE A 122 8.76 -10.62 8.78
C ILE A 122 9.28 -11.86 9.49
N ASP A 123 9.14 -11.88 10.81
CA ASP A 123 9.51 -13.03 11.61
C ASP A 123 8.56 -14.21 11.34
N PRO A 124 9.01 -15.45 11.54
CA PRO A 124 8.18 -16.62 11.27
C PRO A 124 6.86 -16.61 12.03
N PHE A 125 5.73 -16.71 11.32
CA PHE A 125 4.40 -16.76 11.92
C PHE A 125 3.53 -17.87 11.33
N VAL A 126 2.48 -18.26 12.05
CA VAL A 126 1.50 -19.25 11.57
C VAL A 126 0.31 -18.51 10.95
N LEU A 127 0.03 -18.81 9.67
CA LEU A 127 -1.12 -18.25 8.98
C LEU A 127 -2.43 -18.65 9.69
N PRO A 128 -3.41 -17.73 9.83
CA PRO A 128 -4.72 -18.10 10.33
C PRO A 128 -5.35 -19.18 9.45
N LYS A 129 -6.08 -20.12 10.06
CA LYS A 129 -6.74 -21.20 9.30
C LYS A 129 -7.82 -20.67 8.35
N ASN A 130 -8.54 -19.64 8.77
CA ASN A 130 -9.66 -19.06 8.05
C ASN A 130 -9.45 -17.57 7.85
N ALA A 131 -9.91 -17.07 6.71
CA ALA A 131 -9.92 -15.63 6.44
C ALA A 131 -10.99 -14.94 7.29
N GLY A 132 -10.93 -13.62 7.45
CA GLY A 132 -12.04 -12.87 8.03
C GLY A 132 -11.65 -11.62 8.80
N LEU A 133 -12.41 -11.34 9.87
CA LEU A 133 -12.29 -10.10 10.65
C LEU A 133 -11.22 -10.14 11.74
N LYS A 134 -10.61 -11.31 11.97
CA LYS A 134 -9.61 -11.46 13.01
C LYS A 134 -8.27 -10.90 12.53
N THR A 135 -7.74 -9.97 13.30
CA THR A 135 -6.37 -9.50 13.19
C THR A 135 -5.43 -10.46 13.91
N ILE A 136 -4.24 -10.68 13.34
CA ILE A 136 -3.11 -11.31 14.02
C ILE A 136 -1.98 -10.31 14.16
N GLN A 137 -1.30 -10.35 15.29
CA GLN A 137 -0.06 -9.62 15.49
C GLN A 137 1.08 -10.45 14.90
N ILE A 138 1.96 -9.80 14.16
CA ILE A 138 3.12 -10.37 13.50
C ILE A 138 4.34 -9.59 13.97
N ASP A 139 5.36 -10.32 14.39
CA ASP A 139 6.65 -9.77 14.79
C ASP A 139 7.53 -9.56 13.56
N GLY A 140 8.42 -8.58 13.63
CA GLY A 140 9.36 -8.31 12.56
C GLY A 140 10.66 -7.68 13.03
N ASN A 141 11.69 -7.84 12.19
CA ASN A 141 13.06 -7.45 12.44
C ASN A 141 13.62 -8.04 13.76
N ASP A 142 13.51 -9.37 13.94
CA ASP A 142 13.96 -10.10 15.13
C ASP A 142 13.24 -9.64 16.42
N GLU A 143 11.90 -9.68 16.41
CA GLU A 143 11.00 -9.34 17.54
C GLU A 143 11.10 -7.88 18.03
N ARG A 144 11.75 -6.99 17.26
CA ARG A 144 11.94 -5.58 17.65
C ARG A 144 10.72 -4.72 17.41
N HIS A 145 9.93 -5.11 16.41
CA HIS A 145 8.72 -4.40 16.04
C HIS A 145 7.59 -5.39 15.85
N THR A 146 6.37 -4.89 16.03
CA THR A 146 5.17 -5.70 15.80
C THR A 146 4.22 -4.89 14.92
N PHE A 147 3.46 -5.58 14.09
CA PHE A 147 2.39 -4.99 13.30
C PHE A 147 1.24 -5.96 13.19
N ASP A 148 0.08 -5.43 12.83
CA ASP A 148 -1.16 -6.17 12.79
C ASP A 148 -1.51 -6.50 11.34
N ALA A 149 -1.83 -7.76 11.06
CA ALA A 149 -2.26 -8.23 9.75
C ALA A 149 -3.65 -8.86 9.83
N GLN A 150 -4.50 -8.52 8.88
CA GLN A 150 -5.85 -9.03 8.73
C GLN A 150 -6.02 -9.62 7.33
N PHE A 151 -6.21 -10.93 7.24
CA PHE A 151 -6.40 -11.63 5.97
C PHE A 151 -7.90 -11.75 5.68
N LEU A 152 -8.39 -10.99 4.70
CA LEU A 152 -9.83 -10.91 4.39
C LEU A 152 -10.29 -12.09 3.53
N ASP A 153 -9.46 -12.50 2.58
CA ASP A 153 -9.62 -13.71 1.77
C ASP A 153 -8.24 -14.12 1.19
N ASP A 154 -8.22 -15.04 0.22
CA ASP A 154 -6.99 -15.46 -0.45
C ASP A 154 -6.23 -14.32 -1.16
N ASN A 155 -6.89 -13.23 -1.53
CA ASN A 155 -6.37 -12.20 -2.41
C ASN A 155 -6.31 -10.82 -1.77
N HIS A 156 -6.91 -10.62 -0.60
CA HIS A 156 -7.01 -9.32 0.04
C HIS A 156 -6.55 -9.38 1.50
N LEU A 157 -5.75 -8.40 1.90
CA LEU A 157 -5.29 -8.24 3.27
C LEU A 157 -5.30 -6.77 3.69
N ILE A 158 -5.24 -6.53 5.00
CA ILE A 158 -5.02 -5.20 5.59
C ILE A 158 -3.88 -5.32 6.57
N LEU A 159 -2.93 -4.38 6.51
CA LEU A 159 -1.85 -4.22 7.48
C LEU A 159 -2.06 -2.94 8.26
N HIS A 160 -1.85 -3.00 9.57
CA HIS A 160 -1.79 -1.86 10.46
C HIS A 160 -0.37 -1.78 11.00
N ILE A 161 0.40 -0.84 10.45
CA ILE A 161 1.84 -0.76 10.67
C ILE A 161 2.13 0.45 11.56
N PRO A 162 2.76 0.26 12.73
CA PRO A 162 3.14 1.37 13.60
C PRO A 162 4.06 2.39 12.93
N LYS A 163 3.88 3.66 13.30
CA LYS A 163 4.67 4.78 12.77
C LYS A 163 6.17 4.60 13.01
N ASP A 164 6.58 4.10 14.16
CA ASP A 164 7.99 3.82 14.44
C ASP A 164 8.57 2.77 13.48
N LEU A 165 7.81 1.75 13.10
CA LEU A 165 8.22 0.77 12.09
C LEU A 165 8.25 1.36 10.66
N VAL A 166 7.25 2.14 10.26
CA VAL A 166 7.22 2.80 8.93
C VAL A 166 8.45 3.68 8.70
N PHE A 167 8.92 4.36 9.74
CA PHE A 167 10.06 5.26 9.70
C PHE A 167 11.36 4.64 10.25
N TYR A 168 11.37 3.35 10.62
CA TYR A 168 12.49 2.70 11.31
C TYR A 168 13.81 2.80 10.53
N ARG A 169 13.77 2.46 9.23
CA ARG A 169 14.95 2.53 8.34
C ARG A 169 15.07 3.85 7.57
N GLN A 170 14.28 4.87 7.94
CA GLN A 170 14.33 6.19 7.30
C GLN A 170 15.23 7.15 8.08
N GLU A 171 16.08 7.89 7.38
CA GLU A 171 16.88 8.98 7.99
C GLU A 171 16.03 10.18 8.45
N MET A 172 14.73 10.20 8.08
CA MET A 172 13.82 11.29 8.40
C MET A 172 13.00 11.00 9.64
N LYS A 173 12.86 12.01 10.50
CA LYS A 173 11.91 11.95 11.60
C LYS A 173 10.48 11.96 11.05
N PRO A 174 9.57 11.13 11.61
CA PRO A 174 8.17 11.15 11.22
C PRO A 174 7.57 12.55 11.42
N PRO A 175 6.73 13.04 10.49
CA PRO A 175 5.99 14.28 10.69
C PRO A 175 5.16 14.23 11.98
N PRO A 176 5.07 15.31 12.77
CA PRO A 176 4.25 15.33 13.99
C PRO A 176 2.78 14.99 13.75
N GLU A 177 2.26 15.33 12.57
CA GLU A 177 0.88 15.10 12.17
C GLU A 177 0.62 13.68 11.61
N ALA A 178 1.66 12.84 11.49
CA ALA A 178 1.52 11.47 11.01
C ALA A 178 0.79 10.58 12.05
N PRO A 179 -0.12 9.70 11.62
CA PRO A 179 -0.86 8.83 12.51
C PRO A 179 0.09 7.87 13.24
N ASP A 180 -0.30 7.41 14.43
CA ASP A 180 0.51 6.43 15.18
C ASP A 180 0.52 5.06 14.49
N VAL A 181 -0.51 4.77 13.70
CA VAL A 181 -0.66 3.54 12.91
C VAL A 181 -1.03 3.90 11.48
N PHE A 182 -0.30 3.35 10.52
CA PHE A 182 -0.56 3.49 9.09
C PHE A 182 -1.36 2.29 8.61
N THR A 183 -2.43 2.53 7.87
CA THR A 183 -3.22 1.45 7.28
C THR A 183 -2.79 1.20 5.84
N TYR A 184 -2.43 -0.04 5.54
CA TYR A 184 -2.14 -0.50 4.19
C TYR A 184 -3.16 -1.55 3.77
N TYR A 185 -3.69 -1.41 2.56
CA TYR A 185 -4.60 -2.36 1.97
C TYR A 185 -3.85 -3.14 0.89
N GLY A 186 -3.96 -4.46 0.92
CA GLY A 186 -3.20 -5.36 0.07
C GLY A 186 -4.07 -6.13 -0.91
N VAL A 187 -3.59 -6.28 -2.14
CA VAL A 187 -4.18 -7.15 -3.18
C VAL A 187 -3.08 -8.04 -3.74
N CYS A 188 -3.33 -9.34 -3.80
CA CYS A 188 -2.40 -10.30 -4.40
C CYS A 188 -2.11 -9.90 -5.84
N SER A 189 -0.83 -9.82 -6.21
CA SER A 189 -0.41 -9.27 -7.50
C SER A 189 -0.93 -10.09 -8.69
N ASP A 190 -0.91 -11.43 -8.63
CA ASP A 190 -1.48 -12.27 -9.69
C ASP A 190 -2.97 -12.00 -9.93
N TYR A 191 -3.71 -11.80 -8.84
CA TYR A 191 -5.12 -11.45 -8.89
C TYR A 191 -5.32 -10.03 -9.42
N TYR A 192 -4.51 -9.07 -8.98
CA TYR A 192 -4.54 -7.70 -9.46
C TYR A 192 -4.30 -7.59 -10.97
N GLU A 193 -3.30 -8.32 -11.50
CA GLU A 193 -3.05 -8.41 -12.94
C GLU A 193 -4.25 -8.98 -13.71
N SER A 194 -4.94 -9.96 -13.11
CA SER A 194 -6.16 -10.51 -13.70
C SER A 194 -7.30 -9.49 -13.76
N LEU A 195 -7.42 -8.62 -12.74
CA LEU A 195 -8.40 -7.54 -12.69
C LEU A 195 -8.12 -6.48 -13.75
N ILE A 196 -6.86 -6.06 -13.91
CA ILE A 196 -6.45 -5.12 -14.96
C ILE A 196 -6.81 -5.68 -16.34
N ARG A 197 -6.42 -6.93 -16.62
CA ARG A 197 -6.75 -7.58 -17.90
C ARG A 197 -8.25 -7.65 -18.14
N ALA A 198 -9.05 -7.91 -17.10
CA ALA A 198 -10.51 -7.92 -17.20
C ALA A 198 -11.10 -6.54 -17.47
N LYS A 199 -10.58 -5.49 -16.82
CA LYS A 199 -10.98 -4.09 -17.03
C LYS A 199 -10.70 -3.64 -18.46
N ASN A 200 -9.49 -3.86 -18.95
CA ASN A 200 -9.09 -3.49 -20.31
C ASN A 200 -9.99 -4.17 -21.37
N ARG A 201 -10.28 -5.48 -21.20
CA ARG A 201 -11.21 -6.19 -22.09
C ARG A 201 -12.63 -5.59 -22.09
N ARG A 202 -13.14 -5.13 -20.95
CA ARG A 202 -14.47 -4.51 -20.87
C ARG A 202 -14.50 -3.13 -21.53
N GLU A 203 -13.44 -2.35 -21.38
CA GLU A 203 -13.27 -1.05 -22.02
C GLU A 203 -13.22 -1.20 -23.53
N GLU A 204 -12.38 -2.12 -24.06
CA GLU A 204 -12.31 -2.43 -25.49
C GLU A 204 -13.66 -2.87 -26.08
N GLN A 205 -14.41 -3.71 -25.36
CA GLN A 205 -15.75 -4.13 -25.80
C GLN A 205 -16.75 -2.97 -25.81
N THR A 206 -16.65 -2.05 -24.85
CA THR A 206 -17.52 -0.87 -24.77
C THR A 206 -17.22 0.12 -25.89
N GLU A 207 -15.95 0.35 -26.20
CA GLU A 207 -15.52 1.17 -27.33
C GLU A 207 -16.00 0.59 -28.66
N ARG A 208 -15.82 -0.71 -28.89
CA ARG A 208 -16.31 -1.38 -30.10
C ARG A 208 -17.83 -1.26 -30.27
N ARG A 209 -18.60 -1.33 -29.18
CA ARG A 209 -20.08 -1.15 -29.21
C ARG A 209 -20.48 0.30 -29.52
N ARG A 210 -19.75 1.29 -28.99
CA ARG A 210 -19.98 2.72 -29.30
C ARG A 210 -19.67 3.04 -30.76
N SER A 211 -18.61 2.45 -31.32
CA SER A 211 -18.22 2.63 -32.72
C SER A 211 -19.11 1.90 -33.73
N ALA A 212 -19.92 0.93 -33.29
CA ALA A 212 -20.79 0.11 -34.15
C ALA A 212 -22.26 0.58 -34.17
N SER A 213 -22.62 1.68 -33.49
CA SER A 213 -23.96 2.26 -33.57
C SER A 213 -24.05 3.22 -34.76
N PRO A 214 -24.85 2.93 -35.82
CA PRO A 214 -25.09 3.88 -36.90
C PRO A 214 -26.01 5.00 -36.41
N ALA A 215 -25.77 6.22 -36.90
CA ALA A 215 -26.71 7.33 -36.83
C ALA A 215 -27.88 7.12 -37.81
#